data_AF-A0A1Q5LG86-F1
#
_entry.id   AF-A0A1Q5LG86-F1
#
_cell.length_a   1.000
_cell.length_b   1.000
_cell.length_c   1.000
_cell.angle_alpha   90.00
_cell.angle_beta   90.00
_cell.angle_gamma   90.00
#
_symmetry.space_group_name_H-M   'P 1'
#
loop_
_entity.id
_entity.type
_entity.pdbx_description
1 polymer ?
#
loop_
_entity_poly.entity_id
_entity_poly.type
_entity_poly.pdbx_seq_one_letter_code
_entity_poly.pdbx_strand_id
1 'polypeptide(L)'
;MVACWTLVDADWELVANKSGPTRPGFCLLLKFFEVEARSPEFVEEFPQPAVEYVAGLVKVPAAELGKYDLAGAKRHRKQIREALGFRPATLADEEALTGWPAAEVCPVEPVENRQRDALLVEYRARKIEPPGRTRIEKILVAARGRWESAFCARVIERLGEAGTVRLLSLAVEDNETGAAMTMPTAEKKPVTTAMPNSGMVSPPWASFGKGLASGRSDDAHPGRATVGVVQGADAGAAEPERGVVSEDRPRLAVT
;
A
#
# COMPACT_ATOMS: atom_id res chain seq x y z
N MET A 1 -21.09 10.14 -9.52
CA MET A 1 -20.29 8.95 -9.18
C MET A 1 -19.63 8.28 -10.40
N VAL A 2 -20.08 8.51 -11.64
CA VAL A 2 -19.47 7.93 -12.85
C VAL A 2 -18.17 8.63 -13.29
N ALA A 3 -17.97 9.90 -12.92
CA ALA A 3 -16.82 10.69 -13.37
C ALA A 3 -15.43 10.11 -13.01
N CYS A 4 -15.30 9.39 -11.89
CA CYS A 4 -14.04 8.72 -11.55
C CYS A 4 -13.72 7.49 -12.39
N TRP A 5 -14.68 7.02 -13.21
CA TRP A 5 -14.53 5.89 -14.13
C TRP A 5 -14.24 6.32 -15.57
N THR A 6 -14.17 7.63 -15.82
CA THR A 6 -13.88 8.18 -17.15
C THR A 6 -12.39 8.09 -17.45
N LEU A 7 -12.05 7.53 -18.61
CA LEU A 7 -10.67 7.41 -19.07
C LEU A 7 -10.15 8.77 -19.58
N VAL A 8 -8.98 9.19 -19.10
CA VAL A 8 -8.23 10.35 -19.59
C VAL A 8 -7.16 9.92 -20.59
N ASP A 9 -6.49 10.87 -21.24
CA ASP A 9 -5.56 10.61 -22.34
C ASP A 9 -4.46 9.59 -21.98
N ALA A 10 -3.83 9.72 -20.81
CA ALA A 10 -2.82 8.78 -20.34
C ALA A 10 -3.37 7.36 -20.11
N ASP A 11 -4.64 7.22 -19.76
CA ASP A 11 -5.26 5.90 -19.58
C ASP A 11 -5.40 5.18 -20.92
N TRP A 12 -5.73 5.92 -21.98
CA TRP A 12 -5.87 5.36 -23.32
C TRP A 12 -4.57 4.75 -23.85
N GLU A 13 -3.41 5.31 -23.48
CA GLU A 13 -2.11 4.73 -23.79
C GLU A 13 -1.92 3.36 -23.13
N LEU A 14 -2.32 3.20 -21.86
CA LEU A 14 -2.21 1.93 -21.13
C LEU A 14 -3.15 0.84 -21.69
N VAL A 15 -4.30 1.28 -22.22
CA VAL A 15 -5.38 0.45 -22.76
C VAL A 15 -5.16 0.09 -24.24
N ALA A 16 -4.31 0.81 -24.97
CA ALA A 16 -4.11 0.68 -26.42
C ALA A 16 -3.93 -0.77 -26.88
N ASN A 17 -3.11 -1.55 -26.15
CA ASN A 17 -2.80 -2.95 -26.47
C ASN A 17 -3.76 -3.98 -25.86
N LYS A 18 -4.92 -3.56 -25.32
CA LYS A 18 -5.91 -4.45 -24.69
C LYS A 18 -7.10 -4.67 -25.62
N SER A 19 -7.58 -5.91 -25.71
CA SER A 19 -8.65 -6.33 -26.61
C SER A 19 -9.65 -7.26 -25.95
N GLY A 20 -10.86 -7.36 -26.53
CA GLY A 20 -11.92 -8.24 -26.02
C GLY A 20 -12.19 -8.05 -24.52
N PRO A 21 -12.34 -9.12 -23.73
CA PRO A 21 -12.55 -9.07 -22.28
C PRO A 21 -11.49 -8.30 -21.49
N THR A 22 -10.24 -8.32 -21.97
CA THR A 22 -9.12 -7.69 -21.24
C THR A 22 -9.18 -6.17 -21.27
N ARG A 23 -9.87 -5.59 -22.26
CA ARG A 23 -10.01 -4.14 -22.41
C ARG A 23 -10.87 -3.51 -21.30
N PRO A 24 -12.16 -3.87 -21.12
CA PRO A 24 -12.94 -3.34 -20.00
C PRO A 24 -12.38 -3.81 -18.65
N GLY A 25 -11.87 -5.05 -18.55
CA GLY A 25 -11.27 -5.55 -17.30
C GLY A 25 -10.04 -4.77 -16.85
N PHE A 26 -9.16 -4.37 -17.76
CA PHE A 26 -8.01 -3.51 -17.44
C PHE A 26 -8.46 -2.10 -17.05
N CYS A 27 -9.42 -1.51 -17.76
CA CYS A 27 -9.92 -0.16 -17.47
C CYS A 27 -10.56 -0.08 -16.07
N LEU A 28 -11.40 -1.06 -15.73
CA LEU A 28 -12.02 -1.14 -14.41
C LEU A 28 -10.98 -1.33 -13.32
N LEU A 29 -10.00 -2.21 -13.54
CA LEU A 29 -8.91 -2.41 -12.59
C LEU A 29 -8.08 -1.13 -12.38
N LEU A 30 -7.77 -0.40 -13.45
CA LEU A 30 -7.03 0.87 -13.38
C LEU A 30 -7.81 1.91 -12.57
N LYS A 31 -9.07 2.15 -12.92
CA LYS A 31 -9.92 3.14 -12.24
C LYS A 31 -10.23 2.78 -10.81
N PHE A 32 -10.44 1.50 -10.54
CA PHE A 32 -10.56 1.02 -9.17
C PHE A 32 -9.30 1.32 -8.37
N PHE A 33 -8.11 1.06 -8.92
CA PHE A 33 -6.85 1.33 -8.23
C PHE A 33 -6.62 2.84 -8.00
N GLU A 34 -7.00 3.71 -8.94
CA GLU A 34 -6.92 5.17 -8.74
C GLU A 34 -7.76 5.63 -7.54
N VAL A 35 -8.96 5.07 -7.37
CA VAL A 35 -9.89 5.41 -6.29
C VAL A 35 -9.47 4.78 -4.97
N GLU A 36 -9.23 3.47 -4.97
CA GLU A 36 -9.05 2.66 -3.75
C GLU A 36 -7.57 2.47 -3.34
N ALA A 37 -6.62 2.78 -4.23
CA ALA A 37 -5.18 2.53 -4.04
C ALA A 37 -4.81 1.07 -3.70
N ARG A 38 -5.68 0.12 -4.06
CA ARG A 38 -5.48 -1.33 -3.92
C ARG A 38 -6.08 -2.07 -5.11
N SER A 39 -5.69 -3.33 -5.28
CA SER A 39 -6.37 -4.23 -6.20
C SER A 39 -7.69 -4.77 -5.61
N PRO A 40 -8.72 -5.00 -6.44
CA PRO A 40 -9.91 -5.73 -6.03
C PRO A 40 -9.57 -7.22 -5.85
N GLU A 41 -10.22 -7.86 -4.88
CA GLU A 41 -10.17 -9.29 -4.59
C GLU A 41 -11.13 -10.07 -5.51
N PHE A 42 -12.25 -9.46 -5.89
CA PHE A 42 -13.30 -10.08 -6.70
C PHE A 42 -13.96 -9.09 -7.68
N VAL A 43 -14.59 -9.61 -8.74
CA VAL A 43 -15.14 -8.79 -9.84
C VAL A 43 -16.35 -7.99 -9.39
N GLU A 44 -17.09 -8.48 -8.40
CA GLU A 44 -18.27 -7.86 -7.82
C GLU A 44 -17.94 -6.60 -7.00
N GLU A 45 -16.66 -6.31 -6.74
CA GLU A 45 -16.24 -5.01 -6.20
C GLU A 45 -16.40 -3.88 -7.21
N PHE A 46 -16.50 -4.19 -8.51
CA PHE A 46 -16.82 -3.19 -9.51
C PHE A 46 -18.33 -2.87 -9.47
N PRO A 47 -18.72 -1.61 -9.21
CA PRO A 47 -20.13 -1.24 -9.26
C PRO A 47 -20.71 -1.48 -10.65
N GLN A 48 -21.87 -2.13 -10.75
CA GLN A 48 -22.50 -2.42 -12.03
C GLN A 48 -22.65 -1.19 -12.97
N PRO A 49 -23.02 0.01 -12.48
CA PRO A 49 -23.05 1.21 -13.33
C PRO A 49 -21.69 1.61 -13.90
N ALA A 50 -20.59 1.34 -13.18
CA ALA A 50 -19.24 1.57 -13.67
C ALA A 50 -18.85 0.57 -14.76
N VAL A 51 -19.23 -0.70 -14.59
CA VAL A 51 -19.02 -1.74 -15.59
C VAL A 51 -19.70 -1.36 -16.92
N GLU A 52 -20.98 -0.99 -16.87
CA GLU A 52 -21.74 -0.57 -18.05
C GLU A 52 -21.17 0.68 -18.71
N TYR A 53 -20.80 1.67 -17.91
CA TYR A 53 -20.20 2.91 -18.41
C TYR A 53 -18.86 2.67 -19.11
N VAL A 54 -17.93 1.96 -18.45
CA VAL A 54 -16.61 1.65 -19.01
C VAL A 54 -16.72 0.77 -20.26
N ALA A 55 -17.62 -0.22 -20.25
CA ALA A 55 -17.94 -1.05 -21.40
C ALA A 55 -18.37 -0.19 -22.62
N GLY A 56 -19.25 0.79 -22.38
CA GLY A 56 -19.66 1.78 -23.38
C GLY A 56 -18.49 2.62 -23.90
N LEU A 57 -17.63 3.13 -23.01
CA LEU A 57 -16.45 3.92 -23.40
C LEU A 57 -15.50 3.15 -24.31
N VAL A 58 -15.23 1.88 -23.99
CA VAL A 58 -14.29 1.06 -24.76
C VAL A 58 -14.94 0.29 -25.91
N LYS A 59 -16.25 0.47 -26.13
CA LYS A 59 -17.06 -0.18 -27.18
C LYS A 59 -16.99 -1.72 -27.13
N VAL A 60 -17.02 -2.29 -25.92
CA VAL A 60 -17.05 -3.74 -25.67
C VAL A 60 -18.30 -4.06 -24.85
N PRO A 61 -19.07 -5.12 -25.15
CA PRO A 61 -20.24 -5.48 -24.34
C PRO A 61 -19.86 -5.75 -22.87
N ALA A 62 -20.66 -5.24 -21.92
CA ALA A 62 -20.40 -5.42 -20.49
C ALA A 62 -20.32 -6.90 -20.07
N ALA A 63 -21.06 -7.79 -20.74
CA ALA A 63 -21.04 -9.23 -20.50
C ALA A 63 -19.66 -9.88 -20.76
N GLU A 64 -18.79 -9.26 -21.57
CA GLU A 64 -17.42 -9.75 -21.79
C GLU A 64 -16.57 -9.66 -20.52
N LEU A 65 -16.93 -8.81 -19.54
CA LEU A 65 -16.23 -8.76 -18.26
C LEU A 65 -16.26 -10.11 -17.52
N GLY A 66 -17.33 -10.90 -17.69
CA GLY A 66 -17.42 -12.24 -17.09
C GLY A 66 -16.34 -13.21 -17.56
N LYS A 67 -15.65 -12.91 -18.67
CA LYS A 67 -14.52 -13.71 -19.19
C LYS A 67 -13.16 -13.17 -18.71
N TYR A 68 -13.14 -12.07 -17.97
CA TYR A 68 -11.90 -11.46 -17.48
C TYR A 68 -11.39 -12.19 -16.23
N ASP A 69 -10.22 -12.81 -16.34
CA ASP A 69 -9.56 -13.47 -15.21
C ASP A 69 -8.83 -12.44 -14.32
N LEU A 70 -9.56 -11.88 -13.35
CA LEU A 70 -9.00 -10.96 -12.35
C LEU A 70 -7.91 -11.61 -11.48
N ALA A 71 -8.10 -12.87 -11.12
CA ALA A 71 -7.16 -13.62 -10.28
C ALA A 71 -5.81 -13.85 -10.99
N GLY A 72 -5.84 -14.09 -12.30
CA GLY A 72 -4.68 -14.24 -13.18
C GLY A 72 -4.06 -12.94 -13.68
N ALA A 73 -4.69 -11.77 -13.45
CA ALA A 73 -4.27 -10.46 -13.96
C ALA A 73 -2.99 -9.86 -13.31
N LYS A 74 -2.01 -10.69 -12.95
CA LYS A 74 -0.74 -10.28 -12.32
C LYS A 74 0.03 -9.25 -13.15
N ARG A 75 0.07 -9.43 -14.48
CA ARG A 75 0.74 -8.50 -15.40
C ARG A 75 0.04 -7.14 -15.43
N HIS A 76 -1.29 -7.11 -15.41
CA HIS A 76 -2.06 -5.86 -15.38
C HIS A 76 -1.86 -5.12 -14.06
N ARG A 77 -1.92 -5.82 -12.91
CA ARG A 77 -1.62 -5.24 -11.59
C ARG A 77 -0.22 -4.65 -11.51
N LYS A 78 0.79 -5.30 -12.12
CA LYS A 78 2.14 -4.74 -12.23
C LYS A 78 2.15 -3.46 -13.08
N GLN A 79 1.56 -3.49 -14.28
CA GLN A 79 1.51 -2.33 -15.18
C GLN A 79 0.82 -1.12 -14.52
N ILE A 80 -0.30 -1.34 -13.83
CA ILE A 80 -1.05 -0.28 -13.16
C ILE A 80 -0.27 0.32 -12.00
N ARG A 81 0.40 -0.51 -11.21
CA ARG A 81 1.28 0.00 -10.13
C ARG A 81 2.40 0.86 -10.67
N GLU A 82 3.08 0.41 -11.73
CA GLU A 82 4.15 1.19 -12.38
C GLU A 82 3.62 2.52 -12.89
N ALA A 83 2.46 2.53 -13.55
CA ALA A 83 1.83 3.75 -14.05
C ALA A 83 1.41 4.74 -12.95
N LEU A 84 0.93 4.24 -11.81
CA LEU A 84 0.46 5.07 -10.68
C LEU A 84 1.55 5.37 -9.63
N GLY A 85 2.77 4.87 -9.86
CA GLY A 85 3.93 5.03 -8.99
C GLY A 85 3.89 4.21 -7.71
N PHE A 86 3.11 3.13 -7.68
CA PHE A 86 2.99 2.21 -6.54
C PHE A 86 4.00 1.06 -6.61
N ARG A 87 4.31 0.50 -5.43
CA ARG A 87 5.13 -0.70 -5.28
C ARG A 87 4.46 -1.72 -4.34
N PRO A 88 4.79 -3.02 -4.44
CA PRO A 88 4.36 -3.99 -3.44
C PRO A 88 4.96 -3.69 -2.06
N ALA A 89 4.23 -4.08 -1.02
CA ALA A 89 4.73 -4.06 0.35
C ALA A 89 5.90 -5.03 0.54
N THR A 90 6.90 -4.60 1.29
CA THR A 90 8.03 -5.41 1.78
C THR A 90 7.83 -5.76 3.25
N LEU A 91 8.63 -6.69 3.77
CA LEU A 91 8.63 -7.00 5.21
C LEU A 91 9.02 -5.79 6.07
N ALA A 92 9.93 -4.95 5.57
CA ALA A 92 10.31 -3.71 6.26
C ALA A 92 9.14 -2.72 6.32
N ASP A 93 8.34 -2.64 5.25
CA ASP A 93 7.13 -1.81 5.27
C ASP A 93 6.11 -2.34 6.26
N GLU A 94 5.93 -3.66 6.36
CA GLU A 94 4.99 -4.25 7.30
C GLU A 94 5.38 -3.93 8.75
N GLU A 95 6.66 -4.06 9.11
CA GLU A 95 7.13 -3.70 10.45
C GLU A 95 6.95 -2.20 10.72
N ALA A 96 7.30 -1.34 9.77
CA ALA A 96 7.11 0.10 9.89
C ALA A 96 5.62 0.48 10.03
N LEU A 97 4.74 -0.18 9.27
CA LEU A 97 3.29 0.02 9.27
C LEU A 97 2.57 -0.74 10.39
N THR A 98 3.30 -1.53 11.19
CA THR A 98 2.85 -2.05 12.49
C THR A 98 3.29 -1.12 13.62
N GLY A 99 4.51 -0.60 13.54
CA GLY A 99 5.06 0.33 14.53
C GLY A 99 4.37 1.70 14.53
N TRP A 100 4.11 2.25 13.34
CA TRP A 100 3.48 3.57 13.23
C TRP A 100 2.06 3.63 13.85
N PRO A 101 1.11 2.72 13.56
CA PRO A 101 -0.19 2.77 14.22
C PRO A 101 -0.10 2.55 15.72
N ALA A 102 0.84 1.73 16.21
CA ALA A 102 1.04 1.52 17.64
C ALA A 102 1.49 2.80 18.36
N ALA A 103 2.35 3.59 17.72
CA ALA A 103 2.91 4.82 18.28
C ALA A 103 1.97 6.02 18.17
N GLU A 104 1.31 6.19 17.01
CA GLU A 104 0.63 7.45 16.65
C GLU A 104 -0.91 7.32 16.60
N VAL A 105 -1.45 6.14 16.29
CA VAL A 105 -2.89 5.98 16.02
C VAL A 105 -3.63 5.35 17.20
N CYS A 106 -3.16 4.19 17.68
CA CYS A 106 -3.79 3.45 18.78
C CYS A 106 -3.95 4.28 20.07
N PRO A 107 -3.01 5.16 20.47
CA PRO A 107 -3.19 5.99 21.67
C PRO A 107 -4.34 7.00 21.60
N VAL A 108 -4.71 7.44 20.40
CA VAL A 108 -5.65 8.56 20.20
C VAL A 108 -6.96 8.16 19.53
N GLU A 109 -7.00 6.99 18.89
CA GLU A 109 -8.17 6.50 18.17
C GLU A 109 -8.51 5.06 18.61
N PRO A 110 -9.51 4.88 19.48
CA PRO A 110 -9.92 3.55 19.95
C PRO A 110 -10.81 2.80 18.93
N VAL A 111 -11.39 3.48 17.94
CA VAL A 111 -12.32 2.83 16.99
C VAL A 111 -11.54 2.08 15.91
N GLU A 112 -11.65 0.75 15.89
CA GLU A 112 -10.92 -0.14 14.97
C GLU A 112 -11.07 0.25 13.49
N ASN A 113 -12.28 0.58 13.05
CA ASN A 113 -12.51 1.00 11.67
C ASN A 113 -11.71 2.25 11.29
N ARG A 114 -11.57 3.21 12.22
CA ARG A 114 -10.80 4.44 11.96
C ARG A 114 -9.29 4.17 11.99
N GLN A 115 -8.83 3.22 12.80
CA GLN A 115 -7.43 2.76 12.75
C GLN A 115 -7.11 2.11 11.39
N ARG A 116 -8.04 1.31 10.86
CA ARG A 116 -7.91 0.70 9.53
C ARG A 116 -7.87 1.76 8.43
N ASP A 117 -8.77 2.74 8.48
CA ASP A 117 -8.80 3.82 7.49
C ASP A 117 -7.50 4.64 7.55
N ALA A 118 -6.97 4.89 8.75
CA ALA A 118 -5.67 5.54 8.95
C ALA A 118 -4.52 4.77 8.30
N LEU A 119 -4.48 3.46 8.52
CA LEU A 119 -3.48 2.58 7.94
C LEU A 119 -3.55 2.59 6.41
N LEU A 120 -4.75 2.51 5.81
CA LEU A 120 -4.92 2.53 4.35
C LEU A 120 -4.48 3.87 3.74
N VAL A 121 -4.75 4.99 4.43
CA VAL A 121 -4.25 6.32 4.01
C VAL A 121 -2.72 6.37 4.05
N GLU A 122 -2.09 5.79 5.08
CA GLU A 122 -0.63 5.73 5.18
C GLU A 122 0.00 4.86 4.07
N TYR A 123 -0.62 3.72 3.74
CA TYR A 123 -0.22 2.92 2.57
C TYR A 123 -0.25 3.74 1.28
N ARG A 124 -1.33 4.48 1.05
CA ARG A 124 -1.50 5.35 -0.12
C ARG A 124 -0.45 6.47 -0.15
N ALA A 125 -0.19 7.11 0.99
CA ALA A 125 0.80 8.19 1.12
C ALA A 125 2.22 7.71 0.79
N ARG A 126 2.57 6.48 1.21
CA ARG A 126 3.87 5.86 0.91
C ARG A 126 3.95 5.21 -0.47
N LYS A 127 2.88 5.26 -1.27
CA LYS A 127 2.76 4.59 -2.57
C LYS A 127 3.03 3.08 -2.48
N ILE A 128 2.52 2.45 -1.43
CA ILE A 128 2.61 1.01 -1.20
C ILE A 128 1.22 0.42 -1.43
N GLU A 129 1.13 -0.63 -2.25
CA GLU A 129 -0.12 -1.37 -2.40
C GLU A 129 -0.45 -2.09 -1.07
N PRO A 130 -1.63 -1.84 -0.46
CA PRO A 130 -2.05 -2.52 0.75
C PRO A 130 -2.11 -4.04 0.54
N PRO A 131 -1.68 -4.85 1.51
CA PRO A 131 -1.94 -6.27 1.47
C PRO A 131 -3.46 -6.54 1.60
N GLY A 132 -3.88 -7.78 1.32
CA GLY A 132 -5.29 -8.16 1.41
C GLY A 132 -5.88 -7.92 2.81
N ARG A 133 -7.21 -7.79 2.89
CA ARG A 133 -7.92 -7.34 4.10
C ARG A 133 -7.53 -8.12 5.35
N THR A 134 -7.45 -9.45 5.26
CA THR A 134 -7.04 -10.31 6.38
C THR A 134 -5.64 -9.98 6.93
N ARG A 135 -4.71 -9.55 6.08
CA ARG A 135 -3.36 -9.17 6.52
C ARG A 135 -3.35 -7.77 7.14
N ILE A 136 -4.15 -6.84 6.63
CA ILE A 136 -4.37 -5.53 7.26
C ILE A 136 -4.88 -5.69 8.69
N GLU A 137 -5.89 -6.55 8.92
CA GLU A 137 -6.41 -6.78 10.27
C GLU A 137 -5.35 -7.37 11.21
N LYS A 138 -4.49 -8.27 10.71
CA LYS A 138 -3.36 -8.82 11.50
C LYS A 138 -2.36 -7.74 11.90
N ILE A 139 -2.03 -6.81 11.00
CA ILE A 139 -1.14 -5.67 11.28
C ILE A 139 -1.75 -4.80 12.38
N LEU A 140 -3.05 -4.50 12.30
CA LEU A 140 -3.74 -3.70 13.30
C LEU A 140 -3.80 -4.39 14.67
N VAL A 141 -4.08 -5.69 14.71
CA VAL A 141 -4.02 -6.48 15.96
C VAL A 141 -2.63 -6.43 16.58
N ALA A 142 -1.57 -6.60 15.77
CA ALA A 142 -0.19 -6.51 16.25
C ALA A 142 0.16 -5.11 16.75
N ALA A 143 -0.29 -4.06 16.06
CA ALA A 143 -0.08 -2.68 16.46
C ALA A 143 -0.78 -2.35 17.78
N ARG A 144 -2.03 -2.77 17.96
CA ARG A 144 -2.77 -2.60 19.23
C ARG A 144 -2.10 -3.35 20.37
N GLY A 145 -1.73 -4.61 20.17
CA GLY A 145 -1.02 -5.38 21.21
C GLY A 145 0.32 -4.75 21.61
N ARG A 146 1.06 -4.18 20.64
CA ARG A 146 2.29 -3.43 20.91
C ARG A 146 2.03 -2.16 21.71
N TRP A 147 0.98 -1.41 21.36
CA TRP A 147 0.56 -0.23 22.12
C TRP A 147 0.10 -0.56 23.54
N GLU A 148 -0.76 -1.56 23.71
CA GLU A 148 -1.28 -2.02 25.00
C GLU A 148 -0.14 -2.46 25.93
N SER A 149 0.79 -3.26 25.41
CA SER A 149 1.96 -3.71 26.18
C SER A 149 2.83 -2.53 26.65
N ALA A 150 3.11 -1.58 25.76
CA ALA A 150 3.89 -0.38 26.08
C ALA A 150 3.15 0.58 27.01
N PHE A 151 1.81 0.64 26.92
CA PHE A 151 0.97 1.41 27.83
C PHE A 151 1.02 0.80 29.24
N CYS A 152 0.75 -0.50 29.37
CA CYS A 152 0.78 -1.21 30.65
C CYS A 152 2.16 -1.12 31.32
N ALA A 153 3.25 -1.33 30.58
CA ALA A 153 4.61 -1.20 31.11
C ALA A 153 4.87 0.19 31.69
N ARG A 154 4.48 1.26 30.97
CA ARG A 154 4.61 2.64 31.45
C ARG A 154 3.74 2.93 32.67
N VAL A 155 2.54 2.35 32.75
CA VAL A 155 1.67 2.53 33.91
C VAL A 155 2.27 1.86 35.14
N ILE A 156 2.77 0.63 35.01
CA ILE A 156 3.44 -0.11 36.09
C ILE A 156 4.67 0.66 36.58
N GLU A 157 5.51 1.14 35.67
CA GLU A 157 6.69 1.94 36.00
C GLU A 157 6.32 3.20 36.82
N ARG A 158 5.24 3.90 36.44
CA ARG A 158 4.78 5.11 37.12
C ARG A 158 4.10 4.84 38.46
N LEU A 159 3.45 3.68 38.62
CA LEU A 159 2.85 3.26 39.89
C LEU A 159 3.89 2.84 40.93
N GLY A 160 5.06 2.38 40.46
CA GLY A 160 6.07 1.75 41.30
C GLY A 160 5.57 0.44 41.93
N GLU A 161 6.43 -0.20 42.72
CA GLU A 161 6.14 -1.51 43.31
C GLU A 161 4.93 -1.47 44.26
N ALA A 162 4.90 -0.49 45.17
CA ALA A 162 3.82 -0.35 46.14
C ALA A 162 2.44 -0.11 45.48
N GLY A 163 2.40 0.72 44.44
CA GLY A 163 1.17 0.98 43.68
C GLY A 163 0.71 -0.25 42.89
N THR A 164 1.66 -0.99 42.30
CA THR A 164 1.37 -2.21 41.53
C THR A 164 0.81 -3.31 42.42
N VAL A 165 1.42 -3.56 43.58
CA VAL A 165 0.93 -4.56 44.57
C VAL A 165 -0.50 -4.22 44.99
N ARG A 166 -0.76 -2.95 45.31
CA ARG A 166 -2.10 -2.50 45.74
C ARG A 166 -3.16 -2.70 44.66
N LEU A 167 -2.82 -2.42 43.39
CA LEU A 167 -3.74 -2.60 42.26
C LEU A 167 -4.03 -4.09 42.03
N LEU A 168 -3.01 -4.95 42.07
CA LEU A 168 -3.17 -6.39 41.93
C LEU A 168 -4.03 -7.00 43.04
N SER A 169 -3.89 -6.53 44.29
CA SER A 169 -4.77 -6.97 45.38
C SER A 169 -6.24 -6.68 45.11
N LEU A 170 -6.56 -5.45 44.64
CA LEU A 170 -7.93 -5.07 44.29
C LEU A 170 -8.49 -5.89 43.11
N ALA A 171 -7.67 -6.18 42.10
CA ALA A 171 -8.10 -6.96 40.94
C ALA A 171 -8.43 -8.43 41.30
N VAL A 172 -7.76 -9.00 42.30
CA VAL A 172 -8.06 -10.36 42.80
C VAL A 172 -9.39 -10.37 43.56
N GLU A 173 -9.63 -9.37 44.41
CA GLU A 173 -10.89 -9.20 45.16
C GLU A 173 -12.10 -9.06 44.21
N ASP A 174 -11.95 -8.33 43.11
CA ASP A 174 -13.01 -8.18 42.09
C ASP A 174 -13.24 -9.47 41.28
N ASN A 175 -12.22 -10.30 41.03
CA ASN A 175 -12.40 -11.57 40.31
C ASN A 175 -13.12 -12.62 41.16
N GLU A 176 -12.88 -12.63 42.47
CA GLU A 176 -13.62 -13.47 43.43
C GLU A 176 -15.08 -13.01 43.55
N THR A 177 -15.34 -11.69 43.43
CA THR A 177 -16.68 -11.10 43.46
C THR A 177 -17.42 -11.25 42.12
N GLY A 178 -16.71 -11.20 40.99
CA GLY A 178 -17.24 -11.37 39.64
C GLY A 178 -17.62 -12.81 39.30
N ALA A 179 -16.94 -13.80 39.89
CA ALA A 179 -17.31 -15.22 39.78
C ALA A 179 -18.67 -15.53 40.41
N ALA A 180 -19.19 -14.67 41.30
CA ALA A 180 -20.50 -14.82 41.94
C ALA A 180 -21.67 -14.24 41.12
N MET A 181 -21.43 -13.47 40.05
CA MET A 181 -22.48 -12.95 39.16
C MET A 181 -22.51 -13.70 37.83
N THR A 182 -23.25 -14.81 37.80
CA THR A 182 -23.60 -15.51 36.55
C THR A 182 -24.95 -15.03 35.98
N MET A 183 -24.86 -14.47 34.76
CA MET A 183 -25.83 -14.45 33.63
C MET A 183 -27.09 -13.54 33.75
N PRO A 184 -27.51 -12.89 32.64
CA PRO A 184 -28.31 -13.60 31.64
C PRO A 184 -27.87 -13.39 30.18
N THR A 185 -28.15 -14.41 29.39
CA THR A 185 -28.00 -14.53 27.94
C THR A 185 -28.67 -13.37 27.20
N ALA A 186 -27.91 -12.61 26.40
CA ALA A 186 -28.46 -11.59 25.51
C ALA A 186 -28.68 -12.17 24.11
N GLU A 187 -29.95 -12.29 23.70
CA GLU A 187 -30.36 -12.57 22.33
C GLU A 187 -29.81 -11.50 21.37
N LYS A 188 -29.12 -11.93 20.31
CA LYS A 188 -28.70 -11.05 19.21
C LYS A 188 -29.85 -10.89 18.21
N LYS A 189 -30.48 -9.71 18.16
CA LYS A 189 -31.25 -9.29 16.98
C LYS A 189 -30.32 -8.72 15.91
N PRO A 190 -30.56 -8.99 14.61
CA PRO A 190 -29.73 -8.47 13.54
C PRO A 190 -29.99 -6.97 13.35
N VAL A 191 -28.93 -6.16 13.47
CA VAL A 191 -28.95 -4.75 13.09
C VAL A 191 -28.74 -4.64 11.58
N THR A 192 -29.77 -4.18 10.88
CA THR A 192 -29.69 -3.72 9.49
C THR A 192 -29.18 -2.28 9.51
N THR A 193 -27.89 -2.06 9.24
CA THR A 193 -27.33 -0.70 9.12
C THR A 193 -27.33 -0.29 7.66
N ALA A 194 -28.27 0.59 7.30
CA ALA A 194 -28.13 1.47 6.14
C ALA A 194 -26.96 2.45 6.40
N MET A 195 -26.08 2.62 5.42
CA MET A 195 -24.97 3.57 5.51
C MET A 195 -25.49 5.02 5.57
N PRO A 196 -25.15 5.82 6.60
CA PRO A 196 -25.32 7.25 6.51
C PRO A 196 -24.10 7.88 5.85
N ASN A 197 -24.41 8.85 4.99
CA ASN A 197 -23.52 9.75 4.28
C ASN A 197 -22.40 10.29 5.19
N SER A 198 -21.14 9.96 4.86
CA SER A 198 -19.97 10.41 5.62
C SER A 198 -19.63 11.84 5.23
N GLY A 199 -20.12 12.81 6.00
CA GLY A 199 -19.56 14.16 6.02
C GLY A 199 -18.12 14.09 6.55
N MET A 200 -17.16 14.52 5.74
CA MET A 200 -15.74 14.57 6.10
C MET A 200 -15.52 15.50 7.30
N VAL A 201 -15.46 14.94 8.50
CA VAL A 201 -14.74 15.54 9.63
C VAL A 201 -13.36 14.90 9.61
N SER A 202 -12.32 15.71 9.39
CA SER A 202 -10.94 15.22 9.39
C SER A 202 -10.61 14.60 10.75
N PRO A 203 -10.23 13.32 10.81
CA PRO A 203 -9.91 12.67 12.07
C PRO A 203 -8.60 13.25 12.66
N PRO A 204 -8.39 13.13 13.98
CA PRO A 204 -7.25 13.75 14.67
C PRO A 204 -5.89 13.37 14.07
N TRP A 205 -5.77 12.13 13.60
CA TRP A 205 -4.54 11.59 13.01
C TRP A 205 -4.22 12.17 11.61
N ALA A 206 -5.17 12.81 10.93
CA ALA A 206 -4.97 13.37 9.57
C ALA A 206 -3.91 14.49 9.52
N SER A 207 -3.58 15.08 10.68
CA SER A 207 -2.57 16.14 10.79
C SER A 207 -1.13 15.61 10.99
N PHE A 208 -0.96 14.32 11.25
CA PHE A 208 0.33 13.74 11.67
C PHE A 208 1.28 13.41 10.50
N GLY A 209 0.80 13.41 9.24
CA GLY A 209 1.58 13.03 8.06
C GLY A 209 2.59 14.04 7.51
N LYS A 210 2.88 15.16 8.20
CA LYS A 210 3.79 16.21 7.69
C LYS A 210 5.29 16.00 8.03
N GLY A 211 5.66 14.97 8.81
CA GLY A 211 7.00 14.85 9.39
C GLY A 211 7.95 13.78 8.82
N LEU A 212 7.49 12.82 8.01
CA LEU A 212 8.29 11.62 7.68
C LEU A 212 9.06 11.70 6.34
N ALA A 213 9.42 12.90 5.89
CA ALA A 213 10.26 13.11 4.72
C ALA A 213 11.53 13.93 5.03
N SER A 214 12.30 13.54 6.05
CA SER A 214 13.70 14.00 6.17
C SER A 214 14.56 12.98 6.94
N GLY A 215 15.09 12.01 6.22
CA GLY A 215 16.17 11.14 6.69
C GLY A 215 17.16 10.94 5.56
N ARG A 216 17.95 11.98 5.25
CA ARG A 216 19.05 11.93 4.29
C ARG A 216 20.23 11.26 4.99
N SER A 217 20.65 10.12 4.47
CA SER A 217 21.85 9.38 4.85
C SER A 217 23.10 10.13 4.40
N ASP A 218 23.90 10.60 5.33
CA ASP A 218 25.28 11.05 5.09
C ASP A 218 26.22 10.26 6.01
N ASP A 219 26.70 9.12 5.52
CA ASP A 219 27.90 8.46 6.03
C ASP A 219 29.10 8.96 5.24
N ALA A 220 29.85 9.91 5.81
CA ALA A 220 31.15 10.34 5.31
C ALA A 220 32.23 9.99 6.34
N HIS A 221 33.05 8.99 6.00
CA HIS A 221 34.28 8.63 6.70
C HIS A 221 35.36 9.71 6.48
N PRO A 222 36.18 10.05 7.50
CA PRO A 222 37.24 11.04 7.35
C PRO A 222 38.54 10.38 6.87
N GLY A 223 39.30 11.05 6.01
CA GLY A 223 40.63 10.58 5.61
C GLY A 223 41.25 11.32 4.43
N ARG A 224 41.55 12.61 4.61
CA ARG A 224 42.33 13.40 3.66
C ARG A 224 43.81 13.33 4.08
N ALA A 225 44.66 12.78 3.21
CA ALA A 225 46.10 12.99 3.24
C ALA A 225 46.53 13.63 1.91
N THR A 226 47.45 14.59 2.03
CA THR A 226 47.81 15.60 1.05
C THR A 226 49.10 15.28 0.29
N VAL A 227 49.12 15.73 -0.98
CA VAL A 227 50.24 16.31 -1.76
C VAL A 227 51.23 15.36 -2.46
N GLY A 228 51.40 15.65 -3.76
CA GLY A 228 52.55 15.25 -4.59
C GLY A 228 52.34 15.57 -6.07
N VAL A 229 52.61 16.82 -6.48
CA VAL A 229 52.73 17.25 -7.89
C VAL A 229 54.16 16.98 -8.37
N VAL A 230 54.35 16.38 -9.56
CA VAL A 230 55.44 16.72 -10.50
C VAL A 230 54.99 16.49 -11.95
N GLN A 231 55.37 17.42 -12.82
CA GLN A 231 55.08 17.58 -14.25
C GLN A 231 55.85 16.62 -15.18
N GLY A 232 55.28 16.41 -16.37
CA GLY A 232 55.98 16.66 -17.65
C GLY A 232 56.39 15.43 -18.48
N ALA A 233 55.81 15.29 -19.68
CA ALA A 233 56.52 15.40 -20.97
C ALA A 233 55.68 14.85 -22.14
N ASP A 234 56.02 15.34 -23.31
CA ASP A 234 55.25 15.50 -24.56
C ASP A 234 55.53 14.39 -25.61
N ALA A 235 54.83 14.47 -26.74
CA ALA A 235 55.01 13.80 -28.04
C ALA A 235 54.47 12.35 -28.19
N GLY A 236 53.80 11.96 -29.27
CA GLY A 236 53.57 12.61 -30.55
C GLY A 236 52.60 11.79 -31.43
N ALA A 237 52.06 12.46 -32.45
CA ALA A 237 51.06 11.99 -33.40
C ALA A 237 51.52 10.81 -34.29
N ALA A 238 50.56 9.97 -34.73
CA ALA A 238 50.47 9.43 -36.08
C ALA A 238 49.19 8.58 -36.28
N GLU A 239 48.24 9.13 -37.03
CA GLU A 239 47.30 8.44 -37.93
C GLU A 239 47.53 9.06 -39.31
N PRO A 240 46.98 8.55 -40.43
CA PRO A 240 46.42 7.23 -40.75
C PRO A 240 47.00 6.70 -42.09
N GLU A 241 46.61 5.52 -42.59
CA GLU A 241 46.48 5.27 -44.05
C GLU A 241 45.55 4.09 -44.39
N ARG A 242 44.93 4.23 -45.57
CA ARG A 242 43.80 3.49 -46.13
C ARG A 242 44.25 2.28 -46.96
N GLY A 243 43.33 1.35 -47.22
CA GLY A 243 43.41 0.35 -48.30
C GLY A 243 42.23 -0.63 -48.25
N VAL A 244 41.08 -0.31 -48.85
CA VAL A 244 40.60 -0.73 -50.19
C VAL A 244 40.06 -2.18 -50.27
N VAL A 245 38.72 -2.26 -50.39
CA VAL A 245 37.85 -3.03 -51.31
C VAL A 245 38.18 -4.51 -51.63
N SER A 246 37.21 -5.39 -51.37
CA SER A 246 36.63 -6.29 -52.39
C SER A 246 35.36 -6.99 -51.87
N GLU A 247 34.30 -6.88 -52.65
CA GLU A 247 33.10 -7.71 -52.61
C GLU A 247 33.46 -9.19 -52.78
N ASP A 248 32.72 -10.09 -52.12
CA ASP A 248 32.07 -11.18 -52.86
C ASP A 248 30.91 -11.80 -52.06
N ARG A 249 29.82 -12.09 -52.77
CA ARG A 249 28.60 -12.74 -52.26
C ARG A 249 28.30 -13.88 -53.23
N PRO A 250 27.93 -15.07 -52.74
CA PRO A 250 26.73 -15.66 -53.35
C PRO A 250 25.80 -16.43 -52.40
N ARG A 251 24.50 -16.18 -52.64
CA ARG A 251 23.35 -17.09 -52.84
C ARG A 251 23.11 -18.32 -51.92
N LEU A 252 21.97 -18.25 -51.23
CA LEU A 252 20.81 -19.19 -51.19
C LEU A 252 21.00 -20.71 -51.42
N ALA A 253 20.53 -21.48 -50.44
CA ALA A 253 19.70 -22.71 -50.56
C ALA A 253 18.91 -22.84 -49.23
N VAL A 254 17.58 -22.79 -49.18
CA VAL A 254 16.59 -23.86 -49.43
C VAL A 254 17.01 -25.21 -48.86
N THR A 255 16.57 -25.51 -47.63
CA THR A 255 15.63 -26.58 -47.24
C THR A 255 15.26 -26.42 -45.78
#